data_AF-A0A3P1ZRN5-F1
#
_entry.id   AF-A0A3P1ZRN5-F1
#
_cell.length_a   1.000
_cell.length_b   1.000
_cell.length_c   1.000
_cell.angle_alpha   90.00
_cell.angle_beta   90.00
_cell.angle_gamma   90.00
#
_symmetry.space_group_name_H-M   'P 1'
#
loop_
_entity.id
_entity.type
_entity.pdbx_description
1 polymer ?
#
loop_
_entity_poly.entity_id
_entity_poly.type
_entity_poly.pdbx_seq_one_letter_code
_entity_poly.pdbx_strand_id
1 'polypeptide(L)' 'MKEYIAACGLYCGACRKFISGKCPGCRQNEKAAWCKIRTCVINHDFRTCAECIKDVAGCKTYSNLIGKVFAFITVR' A
#
# COMPACT_ATOMS: atom_id res chain seq x y z
N MET A 1 4.72 -5.61 -16.09
CA MET A 1 5.79 -5.76 -15.08
C MET A 1 5.15 -5.88 -13.70
N LYS A 2 5.53 -6.86 -12.86
CA LYS A 2 4.98 -7.00 -11.50
C LYS A 2 5.59 -5.94 -10.60
N GLU A 3 4.75 -5.12 -9.98
CA GLU A 3 5.20 -4.05 -9.07
C GLU A 3 5.29 -4.62 -7.65
N TYR A 4 6.53 -4.80 -7.17
CA TYR A 4 6.81 -5.38 -5.85
C TYR A 4 6.71 -4.35 -4.72
N ILE A 5 6.30 -3.13 -5.01
CA ILE A 5 6.10 -2.08 -4.00
C ILE A 5 4.61 -1.72 -3.98
N ALA A 6 4.00 -1.83 -2.80
CA ALA A 6 2.63 -1.41 -2.59
C ALA A 6 2.52 0.13 -2.64
N ALA A 7 1.30 0.66 -2.84
CA ALA A 7 1.07 2.10 -2.79
C ALA A 7 1.53 2.71 -1.45
N CYS A 8 1.47 1.99 -0.33
CA CYS A 8 1.98 2.49 0.94
C CYS A 8 3.51 2.42 1.12
N GLY A 9 4.26 1.92 0.13
CA GLY A 9 5.71 1.74 0.19
C GLY A 9 6.15 0.38 0.74
N LEU A 10 5.23 -0.48 1.19
CA LEU A 10 5.57 -1.83 1.66
C LEU A 10 6.02 -2.74 0.51
N TYR A 11 7.03 -3.57 0.75
CA TYR A 11 7.53 -4.55 -0.21
C TYR A 11 6.61 -5.77 -0.31
N CYS A 12 5.86 -5.88 -1.41
CA CYS A 12 4.97 -7.00 -1.73
C CYS A 12 5.70 -8.33 -1.92
N GLY A 13 7.01 -8.32 -2.22
CA GLY A 13 7.82 -9.54 -2.28
C GLY A 13 7.96 -10.26 -0.94
N ALA A 14 7.58 -9.64 0.18
CA ALA A 14 7.47 -10.29 1.48
C ALA A 14 6.06 -10.87 1.78
N CYS A 15 5.08 -10.69 0.89
CA CYS A 15 3.69 -11.12 1.10
C CYS A 15 3.40 -12.46 0.42
N ARG A 16 3.09 -13.51 1.21
CA ARG A 16 2.76 -14.86 0.67
C ARG A 16 1.63 -14.86 -0.34
N LYS A 17 0.58 -14.06 -0.15
CA LYS A 17 -0.55 -13.96 -1.10
C LYS A 17 -0.13 -13.37 -2.44
N PHE A 18 0.78 -12.40 -2.45
CA PHE A 18 1.30 -11.81 -3.67
C PHE A 18 2.22 -12.79 -4.42
N ILE A 19 3.15 -13.42 -3.69
CA ILE A 19 4.08 -14.42 -4.26
C ILE A 19 3.31 -15.61 -4.85
N SER A 20 2.25 -16.08 -4.17
CA SER A 20 1.40 -17.18 -4.65
C SER A 20 0.37 -16.78 -5.72
N GLY A 21 0.40 -15.53 -6.21
CA GLY A 21 -0.52 -15.05 -7.25
C GLY A 21 -1.97 -14.82 -6.80
N LYS A 22 -2.27 -15.00 -5.51
CA LYS A 22 -3.61 -14.81 -4.92
C LYS A 22 -3.96 -13.34 -4.67
N CYS A 23 -2.99 -12.44 -4.83
CA CYS A 23 -3.16 -11.00 -4.71
C CYS A 23 -2.49 -10.33 -5.92
N PRO A 24 -3.17 -9.45 -6.67
CA PRO A 24 -2.59 -8.75 -7.81
C PRO A 24 -1.68 -7.59 -7.41
N GLY A 25 -1.50 -7.34 -6.10
CA GLY A 25 -0.83 -6.15 -5.58
C GLY A 25 -1.81 -4.99 -5.37
N CYS A 26 -1.49 -4.07 -4.47
CA CYS A 26 -2.47 -3.09 -4.01
C CYS A 26 -2.93 -2.11 -5.11
N ARG A 27 -2.08 -1.79 -6.09
CA ARG A 27 -2.44 -0.88 -7.19
C ARG A 27 -3.56 -1.46 -8.06
N GLN A 28 -3.45 -2.74 -8.38
CA GLN A 28 -4.41 -3.48 -9.20
C GLN A 28 -5.57 -4.08 -8.39
N ASN A 29 -5.52 -4.04 -7.06
CA ASN A 29 -6.59 -4.59 -6.22
C ASN A 29 -7.72 -3.58 -6.03
N GLU A 30 -8.70 -3.57 -6.94
CA GLU A 30 -9.90 -2.73 -6.86
C GLU A 30 -10.73 -2.99 -5.59
N LYS A 31 -10.67 -4.21 -5.05
CA LYS A 31 -11.32 -4.56 -3.77
C LYS A 31 -10.71 -3.83 -2.57
N ALA A 32 -9.53 -3.21 -2.72
CA ALA A 32 -8.88 -2.39 -1.71
C ALA A 32 -9.31 -0.90 -1.76
N ALA A 33 -10.52 -0.60 -2.26
CA ALA A 33 -11.07 0.77 -2.31
C ALA A 33 -11.12 1.48 -0.94
N TRP A 34 -11.17 0.72 0.15
CA TRP A 34 -11.12 1.25 1.52
C TRP A 34 -9.74 1.80 1.92
N CYS A 35 -8.66 1.46 1.19
CA CYS A 35 -7.31 1.86 1.53
C CYS A 35 -7.06 3.33 1.13
N LYS A 36 -7.17 4.24 2.09
CA LYS A 36 -6.97 5.68 1.88
C LYS A 36 -5.60 6.04 1.30
N ILE A 37 -4.54 5.29 1.65
CA ILE A 37 -3.20 5.51 1.11
C ILE A 37 -3.17 5.20 -0.39
N ARG A 38 -3.83 4.12 -0.84
CA ARG A 38 -3.95 3.79 -2.27
C ARG A 38 -4.64 4.92 -3.02
N THR A 39 -5.77 5.39 -2.52
CA THR A 39 -6.52 6.50 -3.12
C THR A 39 -5.68 7.77 -3.17
N CYS A 40 -4.94 8.08 -2.09
CA CYS A 40 -4.05 9.24 -2.04
C CYS A 40 -2.93 9.16 -3.08
N VAL A 41 -2.28 8.01 -3.23
CA VAL A 41 -1.22 7.80 -4.23
C VAL A 41 -1.75 7.97 -5.65
N ILE A 42 -2.93 7.42 -5.95
CA ILE A 42 -3.59 7.58 -7.26
C ILE A 42 -3.93 9.05 -7.53
N ASN A 43 -4.51 9.76 -6.56
CA ASN A 43 -4.92 11.16 -6.73
C ASN A 43 -3.74 12.12 -6.94
N HIS A 44 -2.56 11.76 -6.44
CA HIS A 44 -1.33 12.54 -6.60
C HIS A 44 -0.44 12.04 -7.75
N ASP A 45 -0.89 11.06 -8.52
CA ASP A 45 -0.14 10.42 -9.62
C ASP A 45 1.23 9.86 -9.19
N PHE A 46 1.33 9.39 -7.94
CA PHE A 46 2.53 8.74 -7.43
C PHE A 46 2.53 7.25 -7.77
N ARG A 47 3.71 6.63 -7.85
CA ARG A 47 3.79 5.15 -7.85
C ARG A 47 3.57 4.61 -6.45
N THR A 48 4.14 5.29 -5.46
CA THR A 48 4.17 4.90 -4.05
C THR A 48 4.10 6.14 -3.15
N CYS A 49 3.65 5.96 -1.91
CA CYS A 49 3.61 7.00 -0.89
C CYS A 49 5.02 7.54 -0.55
N ALA A 50 6.08 6.79 -0.88
CA ALA A 50 7.47 7.20 -0.66
C ALA A 50 7.92 8.35 -1.58
N GLU A 51 7.18 8.63 -2.66
CA GLU A 51 7.40 9.82 -3.51
C GLU A 51 6.82 11.09 -2.89
N CYS A 52 5.99 10.97 -1.85
CA CYS A 52 5.40 12.13 -1.19
C CYS A 52 6.45 12.83 -0.31
N ILE A 53 6.72 14.10 -0.62
CA ILE A 53 7.64 14.95 0.16
C ILE A 53 7.07 15.44 1.50
N LYS A 54 5.79 15.15 1.77
CA LYS A 54 5.12 15.59 3.00
C LYS A 54 5.70 14.83 4.19
N ASP A 55 5.99 15.56 5.27
CA ASP A 55 6.36 14.96 6.55
C ASP A 55 5.28 13.97 7.01
N VAL A 56 5.70 12.74 7.24
CA VAL A 56 4.82 11.64 7.64
C VAL A 56 4.13 11.92 8.98
N ALA A 57 4.80 12.57 9.94
CA ALA A 57 4.22 12.95 11.22
C ALA A 57 3.03 13.92 11.04
N GLY A 58 3.05 14.76 10.00
CA GLY A 58 1.95 15.65 9.62
C GLY A 58 0.91 15.02 8.69
N CYS A 59 1.12 13.80 8.21
CA CYS A 59 0.29 13.19 7.18
C CYS A 59 -0.92 12.44 7.75
N LYS A 60 -2.10 13.07 7.77
CA LYS A 60 -3.36 12.44 8.24
C LYS A 60 -3.76 11.17 7.47
N THR A 61 -3.28 10.98 6.23
CA THR A 61 -3.56 9.78 5.43
C THR A 61 -2.70 8.60 5.88
N TYR A 62 -1.40 8.83 6.11
CA TYR A 62 -0.46 7.80 6.54
C TYR A 62 -0.61 7.50 8.04
N SER A 63 -0.77 8.53 8.87
CA SER A 63 -0.86 8.44 10.34
C SER A 63 -2.12 7.73 10.86
N ASN A 64 -3.03 7.32 9.99
CA ASN A 64 -4.17 6.48 10.36
C ASN A 64 -3.81 5.00 10.24
N LEU A 65 -3.16 4.45 11.29
CA LEU A 65 -3.28 3.06 11.80
C LEU A 65 -3.16 1.86 10.82
N ILE A 66 -2.76 2.06 9.56
CA ILE A 66 -2.58 0.99 8.57
C ILE A 66 -1.36 0.13 8.90
N GLY A 67 -0.27 0.74 9.37
CA GLY A 67 0.95 0.01 9.75
C GLY A 67 0.72 -1.08 10.82
N LYS A 68 -0.19 -0.85 11.78
CA LYS A 68 -0.51 -1.82 12.83
C LYS A 68 -1.45 -2.94 12.37
N VAL A 69 -2.31 -2.67 11.39
CA VAL A 69 -3.32 -3.63 10.90
C VAL A 69 -2.77 -4.53 9.78
N PHE A 70 -1.89 -4.01 8.92
CA PHE A 70 -1.34 -4.80 7.81
C PHE A 70 -0.42 -5.93 8.25
N ALA A 71 0.35 -5.76 9.35
CA ALA A 71 1.15 -6.84 9.94
C ALA A 71 0.29 -8.08 10.32
N PHE A 72 -1.00 -7.90 10.59
CA PHE A 72 -1.89 -8.99 11.01
C PHE A 72 -2.64 -9.67 9.84
N ILE A 73 -2.91 -8.95 8.74
CA ILE A 73 -3.76 -9.43 7.63
C ILE A 73 -2.93 -10.00 6.46
N THR A 74 -1.68 -9.54 6.26
CA THR A 74 -0.83 -9.98 5.13
C THR A 74 0.03 -11.21 5.41
N VAL A 75 0.10 -11.68 6.66
CA VAL A 75 0.94 -12.84 7.06
C VAL A 75 0.14 -14.16 7.18
N ARG A 76 -1.20 -14.10 7.19
CA ARG A 76 -2.09 -15.26 6.99
C ARG A 76 -2.52 -15.39 5.54
#